data_AF-A0AAQ3U0Y0-F1
#
_entry.id   AF-A0AAQ3U0Y0-F1
#
_cell.length_a   1.000
_cell.length_b   1.000
_cell.length_c   1.000
_cell.angle_alpha   90.00
_cell.angle_beta   90.00
_cell.angle_gamma   90.00
#
_symmetry.space_group_name_H-M   'P 1'
#
loop_
_entity.id
_entity.type
_entity.pdbx_description
1 polymer ?
#
loop_
_entity_poly.entity_id
_entity_poly.type
_entity_poly.pdbx_seq_one_letter_code
_entity_poly.pdbx_strand_id
1 'polypeptide(L)'
;MDRSWVHGRLFTREYISGVKNFMSFIQRKFCEDDEILCPCSRCLNQKSWHQGLVEKHLLVHHGENFDVDVIENPDDVHDHANDSLMHGIDVEDENYDNDHFEGMLRDLQSTKE
;
A
#
# COMPACT_ATOMS: atom_id res chain seq x y z
N MET A 1 20.74 10.00 -14.26
CA MET A 1 20.83 9.76 -12.82
C MET A 1 21.25 8.31 -12.62
N ASP A 2 22.18 8.04 -11.71
CA ASP A 2 22.57 6.66 -11.39
C ASP A 2 21.41 5.92 -10.71
N ARG A 3 21.17 4.67 -11.13
CA ARG A 3 20.11 3.80 -10.60
C ARG A 3 20.64 2.59 -9.86
N SER A 4 21.96 2.44 -9.75
CA SER A 4 22.60 1.30 -9.07
C SER A 4 22.14 1.14 -7.61
N TRP A 5 21.84 2.25 -6.94
CA TRP A 5 21.36 2.28 -5.56
C TRP A 5 20.02 1.55 -5.33
N VAL A 6 19.17 1.43 -6.36
CA VAL A 6 17.85 0.76 -6.26
C VAL A 6 17.98 -0.70 -5.84
N HIS A 7 19.05 -1.36 -6.28
CA HIS A 7 19.36 -2.75 -5.95
C HIS A 7 20.48 -2.87 -4.90
N GLY A 8 20.91 -1.74 -4.33
CA GLY A 8 21.93 -1.69 -3.30
C GLY A 8 21.44 -2.16 -1.93
N ARG A 9 22.38 -2.28 -0.99
CA ARG A 9 22.03 -2.54 0.41
C ARG A 9 21.29 -1.31 0.96
N LEU A 10 20.12 -1.53 1.55
CA LEU A 10 19.33 -0.46 2.17
C LEU A 10 20.11 0.22 3.30
N PHE A 11 19.83 1.51 3.50
CA PHE A 11 20.40 2.33 4.58
C PHE A 11 21.93 2.50 4.58
N THR A 12 22.62 2.09 3.51
CA THR A 12 24.01 2.51 3.33
C THR A 12 24.06 3.97 2.87
N ARG A 13 25.25 4.58 2.97
CA ARG A 13 25.46 5.96 2.51
C ARG A 13 25.17 6.09 1.02
N GLU A 14 25.52 5.06 0.25
CA GLU A 14 25.29 4.99 -1.20
C GLU A 14 23.79 4.95 -1.51
N TYR A 15 23.03 4.16 -0.76
CA TYR A 15 21.57 4.10 -0.90
C TYR A 15 20.93 5.45 -0.59
N ILE A 16 21.23 6.04 0.58
CA ILE A 16 20.66 7.32 1.00
C ILE A 16 21.04 8.45 0.03
N SER A 17 22.29 8.46 -0.44
CA SER A 17 22.75 9.42 -1.46
C SER A 17 22.01 9.23 -2.78
N GLY A 18 21.79 7.97 -3.19
CA GLY A 18 20.98 7.61 -4.36
C GLY A 18 19.56 8.15 -4.27
N VAL A 19 18.87 7.91 -3.14
CA VAL A 19 17.51 8.43 -2.89
C VAL A 19 17.47 9.96 -2.99
N LYS A 20 18.41 10.66 -2.33
CA LYS A 20 18.46 12.13 -2.38
C LYS A 20 18.67 12.66 -3.81
N ASN A 21 19.61 12.07 -4.54
CA ASN A 21 19.86 12.42 -5.94
C ASN A 21 18.63 12.15 -6.83
N PHE A 22 17.83 11.11 -6.51
CA PHE A 22 16.60 10.80 -7.21
C PHE A 22 15.56 11.89 -6.96
N MET A 23 15.30 12.21 -5.69
CA MET A 23 14.31 13.25 -5.34
C MET A 23 14.69 14.61 -5.91
N SER A 24 15.97 15.00 -5.86
CA SER A 24 16.43 16.24 -6.51
C SER A 24 16.26 16.22 -8.03
N PHE A 25 16.37 15.05 -8.67
CA PHE A 25 16.09 14.92 -10.10
C PHE A 25 14.61 15.06 -10.42
N ILE A 26 13.74 14.51 -9.56
CA ILE A 26 12.28 14.61 -9.70
C ILE A 26 11.82 16.07 -9.55
N GLN A 27 12.24 16.76 -8.48
CA GLN A 27 11.87 18.16 -8.23
C GLN A 27 12.26 19.13 -9.36
N ARG A 28 13.26 18.76 -10.18
CA ARG A 28 13.67 19.54 -11.35
C ARG A 28 12.82 19.28 -12.60
N LYS A 29 12.04 18.20 -12.61
CA LYS A 29 11.28 17.72 -13.77
C LYS A 29 9.78 17.78 -13.58
N PHE A 30 9.32 17.69 -12.35
CA PHE A 30 7.92 17.57 -11.97
C PHE A 30 7.56 18.68 -10.99
N CYS A 31 6.31 19.12 -11.00
CA CYS A 31 5.74 20.01 -10.00
C CYS A 31 5.62 19.27 -8.66
N GLU A 32 5.62 19.99 -7.54
CA GLU A 32 5.56 19.37 -6.20
C GLU A 32 4.30 18.49 -6.00
N ASP A 33 3.19 18.87 -6.63
CA ASP A 33 1.92 18.14 -6.57
C ASP A 33 1.88 16.89 -7.46
N ASP A 34 2.78 16.77 -8.43
CA ASP A 34 2.81 15.64 -9.34
C ASP A 34 3.13 14.35 -8.59
N GLU A 35 2.34 13.32 -8.86
CA GLU A 35 2.69 11.97 -8.42
C GLU A 35 3.81 11.37 -9.26
N ILE A 36 4.58 10.48 -8.63
CA ILE A 36 5.65 9.74 -9.28
C ILE A 36 5.57 8.25 -8.95
N LEU A 37 6.06 7.43 -9.87
CA LEU A 37 6.16 6.00 -9.68
C LEU A 37 7.31 5.67 -8.72
N CYS A 38 7.06 4.79 -7.75
CA CYS A 38 8.07 4.34 -6.81
C CYS A 38 9.10 3.42 -7.49
N PRO A 39 10.41 3.79 -7.50
CA PRO A 39 11.44 3.05 -8.22
C PRO A 39 11.98 1.85 -7.44
N CYS A 40 11.53 1.60 -6.21
CA CYS A 40 12.10 0.57 -5.35
C CYS A 40 11.90 -0.83 -5.94
N SER A 41 12.75 -1.77 -5.51
CA SER A 41 12.71 -3.17 -5.97
C SER A 41 11.42 -3.92 -5.59
N ARG A 42 10.61 -3.38 -4.66
CA ARG A 42 9.32 -3.96 -4.26
C ARG A 42 8.15 -3.44 -5.08
N CYS A 43 8.13 -2.14 -5.36
CA CYS A 43 7.04 -1.50 -6.11
C CYS A 43 7.20 -1.65 -7.62
N LEU A 44 8.43 -1.85 -8.13
CA LEU A 44 8.71 -2.06 -9.55
C LEU A 44 8.05 -1.01 -10.48
N ASN A 45 7.97 0.24 -10.04
CA ASN A 45 7.28 1.34 -10.73
C ASN A 45 5.77 1.12 -10.94
N GLN A 46 5.09 0.36 -10.09
CA GLN A 46 3.64 0.12 -10.17
C GLN A 46 2.80 0.98 -9.22
N LYS A 47 3.42 1.54 -8.17
CA LYS A 47 2.74 2.41 -7.20
C LYS A 47 3.04 3.87 -7.54
N SER A 48 1.99 4.66 -7.79
CA SER A 48 2.04 6.11 -7.98
C SER A 48 1.66 6.79 -6.67
N TRP A 49 2.48 7.72 -6.20
CA TRP A 49 2.22 8.51 -5.00
C TRP A 49 2.89 9.89 -5.12
N HIS A 50 2.45 10.84 -4.30
CA HIS A 50 3.16 12.11 -4.12
C HIS A 50 4.64 11.92 -3.77
N GLN A 51 5.47 12.85 -4.26
CA GLN A 51 6.93 12.80 -4.13
C GLN A 51 7.41 12.58 -2.69
N GLY A 52 6.81 13.27 -1.71
CA GLY A 52 7.18 13.13 -0.30
C GLY A 52 6.85 11.74 0.27
N LEU A 53 5.79 11.10 -0.20
CA LEU A 53 5.44 9.74 0.19
C LEU A 53 6.41 8.73 -0.43
N VAL A 54 6.82 8.93 -1.68
CA VAL A 54 7.86 8.10 -2.31
C VAL A 54 9.19 8.24 -1.59
N GLU A 55 9.62 9.46 -1.24
CA GLU A 55 10.85 9.67 -0.46
C GLU A 55 10.77 8.97 0.91
N LYS A 56 9.66 9.13 1.62
CA LYS A 56 9.42 8.45 2.89
C LYS A 56 9.45 6.93 2.71
N HIS A 57 8.82 6.39 1.67
CA HIS A 57 8.80 4.95 1.39
C HIS A 57 10.20 4.40 1.10
N LEU A 58 11.08 5.19 0.48
CA LEU A 58 12.47 4.82 0.23
C LEU A 58 13.34 4.91 1.49
N LEU A 59 13.07 5.86 2.39
CA LEU A 59 13.90 6.12 3.58
C LEU A 59 13.41 5.44 4.87
N VAL A 60 12.14 5.06 4.95
CA VAL A 60 11.52 4.43 6.11
C VAL A 60 11.16 3.02 5.72
N HIS A 61 11.98 2.06 6.17
CA HIS A 61 11.82 0.61 6.11
C HIS A 61 10.57 0.08 5.38
N HIS A 62 10.78 -0.76 4.37
CA HIS A 62 9.77 -1.69 3.88
C HIS A 62 9.44 -2.83 4.90
N GLY A 63 9.46 -2.55 6.21
CA GLY A 63 9.27 -3.56 7.26
C GLY A 63 7.81 -3.95 7.47
N GLU A 64 6.87 -3.06 7.13
CA GLU A 64 5.43 -3.27 7.27
C GLU A 64 4.74 -2.64 6.06
N ASN A 65 3.66 -3.27 5.59
CA ASN A 65 2.89 -2.81 4.44
C ASN A 65 2.34 -1.41 4.74
N PHE A 66 2.91 -0.38 4.12
CA PHE A 66 2.23 0.91 3.93
C PHE A 66 1.19 0.75 2.81
N ASP A 67 0.23 -0.16 2.97
CA ASP A 67 -1.04 -0.09 2.21
C ASP A 67 -1.93 0.89 2.97
N VAL A 68 -1.66 2.17 2.76
CA VAL A 68 -2.67 3.20 3.00
C VAL A 68 -3.41 3.32 1.68
N ASP A 69 -4.61 2.73 1.60
CA ASP A 69 -5.57 3.09 0.57
C ASP A 69 -5.89 4.58 0.78
N VAL A 70 -5.25 5.43 -0.02
CA VAL A 70 -5.62 6.83 -0.12
C VAL A 70 -6.92 6.85 -0.92
N ILE A 71 -8.04 6.82 -0.20
CA ILE A 71 -9.33 7.15 -0.79
C ILE A 71 -9.28 8.65 -1.08
N GLU A 72 -8.94 9.00 -2.32
CA GLU A 72 -9.28 10.32 -2.84
C GLU A 72 -10.80 10.38 -2.95
N ASN A 73 -11.43 11.12 -2.04
CA ASN A 73 -12.82 11.53 -2.18
C ASN A 73 -12.86 12.77 -3.10
N PRO A 74 -13.29 12.67 -4.36
CA PRO A 74 -13.86 13.82 -5.04
C PRO A 74 -15.33 13.94 -4.61
N ASP A 75 -15.64 15.03 -3.92
CA ASP A 75 -16.99 15.53 -3.73
C ASP A 75 -17.71 15.62 -5.09
N ASP A 76 -18.68 14.73 -5.34
CA ASP A 76 -19.62 14.88 -6.46
C ASP A 76 -21.04 14.99 -5.92
N VAL A 77 -21.47 16.23 -5.73
CA VAL A 77 -22.87 16.60 -5.55
C VAL A 77 -23.55 16.54 -6.90
N HIS A 78 -24.19 15.40 -7.19
CA HIS A 78 -25.28 15.39 -8.17
C HIS A 78 -26.52 14.65 -7.65
N ASP A 79 -27.46 15.48 -7.22
CA ASP A 79 -28.86 15.15 -6.97
C ASP A 79 -29.54 14.82 -8.30
N HIS A 80 -30.05 13.59 -8.44
CA HIS A 80 -31.23 13.36 -9.27
C HIS A 80 -31.95 12.06 -8.87
N ALA A 81 -33.13 12.27 -8.30
CA ALA A 81 -34.10 11.23 -7.96
C ALA A 81 -34.78 10.58 -9.19
N ASN A 82 -35.39 9.42 -8.90
CA ASN A 82 -36.29 8.55 -9.67
C ASN A 82 -35.61 7.39 -10.43
N ASP A 83 -36.12 6.17 -10.48
CA ASP A 83 -37.30 5.52 -9.92
C ASP A 83 -37.05 4.00 -9.95
N SER A 84 -37.65 3.34 -8.97
CA SER A 84 -37.80 1.93 -8.68
C SER A 84 -38.03 0.99 -9.88
N LEU A 85 -37.50 -0.23 -9.80
CA LEU A 85 -38.30 -1.42 -10.08
C LEU A 85 -37.91 -2.58 -9.16
N MET A 86 -38.93 -3.04 -8.44
CA MET A 86 -38.97 -4.08 -7.42
C MET A 86 -38.58 -5.48 -7.94
N HIS A 87 -37.86 -6.27 -7.13
CA HIS A 87 -38.35 -7.62 -6.80
C HIS A 87 -37.70 -8.12 -5.50
N GLY A 88 -38.49 -8.10 -4.42
CA GLY A 88 -38.11 -8.69 -3.16
C GLY A 88 -38.24 -10.20 -3.18
N ILE A 89 -37.32 -10.88 -2.52
CA ILE A 89 -37.57 -12.15 -1.84
C ILE A 89 -36.77 -12.09 -0.53
N ASP A 90 -37.48 -11.90 0.58
CA ASP A 90 -37.00 -12.26 1.91
C ASP A 90 -36.86 -13.78 1.98
N VAL A 91 -35.65 -14.26 2.28
CA VAL A 91 -35.46 -15.53 3.00
C VAL A 91 -34.38 -15.30 4.04
N GLU A 92 -34.79 -15.50 5.29
CA GLU A 92 -33.97 -15.48 6.49
C GLU A 92 -32.94 -16.64 6.45
N ASP A 93 -31.80 -16.39 7.11
CA ASP A 93 -31.26 -17.26 8.15
C ASP A 93 -29.89 -17.97 7.97
N GLU A 94 -29.15 -17.95 9.08
CA GLU A 94 -27.99 -18.75 9.53
C GLU A 94 -26.64 -18.69 8.78
N ASN A 95 -25.65 -18.01 9.35
CA ASN A 95 -24.70 -18.59 10.34
C ASN A 95 -23.34 -17.85 10.31
N TYR A 96 -23.00 -17.15 11.40
CA TYR A 96 -21.65 -16.65 11.65
C TYR A 96 -20.78 -17.81 12.14
N ASP A 97 -20.04 -18.44 11.22
CA ASP A 97 -19.05 -19.46 11.58
C ASP A 97 -17.79 -18.75 12.12
N ASN A 98 -17.78 -18.53 13.44
CA ASN A 98 -16.73 -17.89 14.22
C ASN A 98 -15.86 -18.93 14.95
N ASP A 99 -15.41 -19.98 14.26
CA ASP A 99 -14.73 -21.11 14.92
C ASP A 99 -13.28 -21.39 14.43
N HIS A 100 -12.65 -20.51 13.63
CA HIS A 100 -11.31 -20.82 13.09
C HIS A 100 -10.11 -20.46 13.97
N PHE A 101 -10.27 -19.94 15.20
CA PHE A 101 -9.10 -19.58 16.03
C PHE A 101 -8.67 -20.65 17.06
N GLU A 102 -9.50 -21.65 17.37
CA GLU A 102 -9.22 -22.63 18.44
C GLU A 102 -8.36 -23.84 17.98
N GLY A 103 -7.95 -23.89 16.71
CA GLY A 103 -7.19 -25.01 16.13
C GLY A 103 -5.67 -24.95 16.37
N MET A 104 -5.12 -23.80 16.80
CA MET A 104 -3.66 -23.59 16.86
C MET A 104 -2.98 -24.00 18.18
N LEU A 105 -3.70 -24.55 19.16
CA LEU A 105 -3.16 -24.85 20.50
C LEU A 105 -3.15 -26.35 20.88
N ARG A 106 -3.21 -27.26 19.90
CA ARG A 106 -3.28 -28.70 20.18
C ARG A 106 -2.11 -29.55 19.68
N ASP A 107 -1.03 -28.93 19.21
CA ASP A 107 0.19 -29.66 18.79
C ASP A 107 1.37 -29.55 19.76
N LEU A 108 1.18 -28.91 20.92
CA LEU A 108 2.23 -28.68 21.93
C LEU A 108 2.16 -29.65 23.14
N GLN A 109 1.54 -30.83 23.00
CA GLN A 109 1.46 -31.84 24.08
C GLN A 109 1.62 -33.30 23.63
N SER A 110 2.53 -33.59 22.70
CA SER A 110 3.09 -34.95 22.58
C SER A 110 4.61 -34.92 22.74
N THR A 111 5.04 -34.64 23.97
CA THR A 111 6.34 -35.07 24.49
C THR A 111 6.08 -36.29 25.37
N LYS A 112 6.33 -37.50 24.88
CA LYS A 112 6.69 -38.67 25.70
C LYS A 112 7.15 -39.84 24.81
N GLU A 113 8.45 -40.12 24.81
CA GLU A 113 9.13 -41.30 25.42
C GLU A 113 9.35 -42.45 24.43
#